data_AF-A0A8J6NZL6-F1
#
_entry.id   AF-A0A8J6NZL6-F1
#
_cell.length_a   1.000
_cell.length_b   1.000
_cell.length_c   1.000
_cell.angle_alpha   90.00
_cell.angle_beta   90.00
_cell.angle_gamma   90.00
#
_symmetry.space_group_name_H-M   'P 1'
#
loop_
_entity.id
_entity.type
_entity.pdbx_description
1 polymer ?
#
loop_
_entity_poly.entity_id
_entity_poly.type
_entity_poly.pdbx_seq_one_letter_code
_entity_poly.pdbx_strand_id
1 'polypeptide(L)'
;MPRSGSTVHYQLTKEIVESNNVGKGLGWVEPEQFPKLQSNFMNDNRFLVIKCHSYINGAQDLVSRGEAKAIYVYRDLRDVIVSIMNKNKTSFRHVMQSGFIHSILQEYDNWNKLNDIFVAKYENMIKDLAQETLKIAKYIGVDLDKSSAVKIAGKYTIEQQVKRIQSFDYNTYGVRAGKNNYDPDFLLHDNHIFSGNTKQWITMLSPFEIGLIEDIAYGWLVEKDYHIKQTWIIRKIAVLSYGLINFYHPLGYYFKRIVGRLMKR
;
A
#
# COMPACT_ATOMS: atom_id res chain seq x y z
N MET A 1 3.44 2.53 -0.51
CA MET A 1 2.16 2.75 0.20
C MET A 1 1.38 1.45 0.30
N PRO A 2 0.81 1.08 1.47
CA PRO A 2 -0.09 -0.07 1.56
C PRO A 2 -1.36 0.18 0.75
N ARG A 3 -1.95 -0.88 0.17
CA ARG A 3 -3.23 -0.84 -0.59
C ARG A 3 -3.21 0.03 -1.86
N SER A 4 -2.03 0.40 -2.37
CA SER A 4 -1.86 1.18 -3.61
C SER A 4 -1.45 0.34 -4.82
N GLY A 5 -1.57 -0.99 -4.78
CA GLY A 5 -1.13 -1.86 -5.88
C GLY A 5 0.36 -2.22 -5.85
N SER A 6 1.04 -2.04 -4.72
CA SER A 6 2.42 -2.51 -4.51
C SER A 6 2.65 -3.99 -4.82
N THR A 7 1.63 -4.85 -4.67
CA THR A 7 1.74 -6.28 -4.99
C THR A 7 1.87 -6.51 -6.50
N VAL A 8 1.09 -5.80 -7.32
CA VAL A 8 1.22 -5.92 -8.78
C VAL A 8 2.54 -5.31 -9.26
N HIS A 9 2.99 -4.18 -8.70
CA HIS A 9 4.34 -3.65 -8.99
C HIS A 9 5.46 -4.66 -8.68
N TYR A 10 5.40 -5.29 -7.51
CA TYR A 10 6.34 -6.35 -7.14
C TYR A 10 6.31 -7.51 -8.15
N GLN A 11 5.12 -8.00 -8.49
CA GLN A 11 4.94 -9.10 -9.43
C GLN A 11 5.46 -8.77 -10.84
N LEU A 12 5.16 -7.56 -11.35
CA LEU A 12 5.68 -7.09 -12.63
C LEU A 12 7.21 -7.03 -12.61
N THR A 13 7.79 -6.41 -11.58
CA THR A 13 9.25 -6.28 -11.44
C THR A 13 9.93 -7.66 -11.33
N LYS A 14 9.38 -8.54 -10.49
CA LYS A 14 9.82 -9.94 -10.33
C LYS A 14 9.82 -10.67 -11.68
N GLU A 15 8.71 -10.62 -12.40
CA GLU A 15 8.56 -11.31 -13.67
C GLU A 15 9.50 -10.75 -14.75
N ILE A 16 9.73 -9.43 -14.79
CA ILE A 16 10.70 -8.82 -15.71
C ILE A 16 12.10 -9.40 -15.47
N VAL A 17 12.57 -9.43 -14.22
CA VAL A 17 13.93 -9.89 -13.93
C VAL A 17 14.09 -11.41 -14.07
N GLU A 18 13.06 -12.19 -13.72
CA GLU A 18 13.09 -13.65 -13.81
C GLU A 18 12.98 -14.14 -15.25
N SER A 19 12.09 -13.56 -16.06
CA SER A 19 11.93 -13.94 -17.47
C SER A 19 13.13 -13.57 -18.35
N ASN A 20 13.95 -12.62 -17.91
CA ASN A 20 15.21 -12.24 -18.56
C ASN A 20 16.44 -12.91 -17.93
N ASN A 21 16.25 -13.79 -16.93
CA ASN A 21 17.33 -14.47 -16.22
C ASN A 21 18.40 -13.53 -15.61
N VAL A 22 17.97 -12.33 -15.19
CA VAL A 22 18.84 -11.30 -14.57
C VAL A 22 18.56 -11.11 -13.09
N GLY A 23 17.60 -11.85 -12.51
CA GLY A 23 17.21 -11.69 -11.12
C GLY A 23 16.18 -12.70 -10.63
N LYS A 24 15.75 -12.51 -9.39
CA LYS A 24 14.70 -13.30 -8.72
C LYS A 24 13.92 -12.47 -7.69
N GLY A 25 12.67 -12.87 -7.44
CA GLY A 25 11.88 -12.35 -6.33
C GLY A 25 12.25 -13.00 -5.00
N LEU A 26 12.33 -12.20 -3.94
CA LEU A 26 12.57 -12.65 -2.56
C LEU A 26 11.35 -12.48 -1.64
N GLY A 27 10.25 -11.93 -2.17
CA GLY A 27 8.99 -11.83 -1.43
C GLY A 27 8.85 -10.56 -0.58
N TRP A 28 8.04 -10.68 0.47
CA TRP A 28 7.76 -9.61 1.42
C TRP A 28 8.86 -9.53 2.49
N VAL A 29 9.29 -8.31 2.82
CA VAL A 29 10.36 -8.04 3.77
C VAL A 29 9.93 -6.90 4.69
N GLU A 30 10.00 -7.13 6.00
CA GLU A 30 9.92 -6.06 7.00
C GLU A 30 11.28 -5.36 7.15
N PRO A 31 11.32 -4.05 7.47
CA PRO A 31 12.59 -3.31 7.60
C PRO A 31 13.62 -3.98 8.51
N GLU A 32 13.18 -4.60 9.62
CA GLU A 32 14.06 -5.26 10.59
C GLU A 32 14.69 -6.55 10.04
N GLN A 33 14.07 -7.15 9.02
CA GLN A 33 14.57 -8.36 8.37
C GLN A 33 15.60 -8.05 7.28
N PHE A 34 15.63 -6.80 6.79
CA PHE A 34 16.46 -6.40 5.66
C PHE A 34 17.96 -6.63 5.87
N PRO A 35 18.59 -6.28 7.03
CA PRO A 35 20.02 -6.52 7.22
C PRO A 35 20.41 -8.00 7.09
N LYS A 36 19.59 -8.90 7.65
CA LYS A 36 19.79 -10.35 7.55
C LYS A 36 19.60 -10.84 6.12
N LEU A 37 18.59 -10.31 5.42
CA LEU A 37 18.36 -10.65 4.02
C LEU A 37 19.55 -10.22 3.16
N GLN A 38 20.03 -8.99 3.33
CA GLN A 38 21.19 -8.46 2.63
C GLN A 38 22.43 -9.33 2.88
N SER A 39 22.71 -9.71 4.14
CA SER A 39 23.85 -10.59 4.46
C SER A 39 23.78 -11.94 3.76
N ASN A 40 22.58 -12.50 3.59
CA ASN A 40 22.39 -13.81 2.93
C ASN A 40 22.64 -13.77 1.42
N PHE A 41 22.61 -12.58 0.81
CA PHE A 41 22.72 -12.41 -0.64
C PHE A 41 23.83 -11.45 -1.07
N MET A 42 24.80 -11.12 -0.19
CA MET A 42 25.88 -10.18 -0.55
C MET A 42 26.72 -10.62 -1.77
N ASN A 43 26.75 -11.92 -2.08
CA ASN A 43 27.49 -12.47 -3.21
C ASN A 43 26.60 -12.74 -4.45
N ASP A 44 25.30 -12.40 -4.40
CA ASP A 44 24.40 -12.59 -5.55
C ASP A 44 24.42 -11.32 -6.41
N ASN A 45 25.11 -11.38 -7.54
CA ASN A 45 25.28 -10.24 -8.46
C ASN A 45 24.06 -9.97 -9.37
N ARG A 46 22.93 -10.64 -9.11
CA ARG A 46 21.68 -10.47 -9.88
C ARG A 46 20.74 -9.49 -9.18
N PHE A 47 19.69 -9.07 -9.88
CA PHE A 47 18.60 -8.32 -9.26
C PHE A 47 17.87 -9.17 -8.22
N LEU A 48 17.74 -8.62 -7.02
CA LEU A 48 16.97 -9.20 -5.92
C LEU A 48 15.76 -8.31 -5.65
N VAL A 49 14.57 -8.78 -6.02
CA VAL A 49 13.35 -7.99 -5.92
C VAL A 49 12.66 -8.29 -4.59
N ILE A 50 12.50 -7.27 -3.75
CA ILE A 50 11.77 -7.35 -2.48
C ILE A 50 10.56 -6.43 -2.49
N LYS A 51 9.56 -6.72 -1.64
CA LYS A 51 8.41 -5.85 -1.40
C LYS A 51 8.34 -5.47 0.07
N CYS A 52 8.15 -4.18 0.34
CA CYS A 52 7.91 -3.64 1.67
C CYS A 52 6.87 -2.52 1.60
N HIS A 53 6.37 -2.08 2.76
CA HIS A 53 5.52 -0.88 2.87
C HIS A 53 6.20 0.23 3.65
N SER A 54 6.98 -0.14 4.66
CA SER A 54 7.75 0.76 5.50
C SER A 54 9.13 1.01 4.92
N TYR A 55 9.65 2.21 5.16
CA TYR A 55 10.98 2.63 4.76
C TYR A 55 12.06 1.72 5.37
N ILE A 56 13.05 1.38 4.55
CA ILE A 56 14.18 0.55 4.97
C ILE A 56 15.34 1.48 5.34
N ASN A 57 15.83 1.37 6.57
CA ASN A 57 17.01 2.12 7.01
C ASN A 57 18.22 1.79 6.13
N GLY A 58 18.91 2.81 5.63
CA GLY A 58 20.03 2.67 4.68
C GLY A 58 19.61 2.57 3.21
N ALA A 59 18.31 2.58 2.88
CA ALA A 59 17.86 2.57 1.48
C ALA A 59 18.40 3.76 0.68
N GLN A 60 18.50 4.95 1.30
CA GLN A 60 19.09 6.12 0.65
C GLN A 60 20.55 5.90 0.24
N ASP A 61 21.36 5.33 1.13
CA ASP A 61 22.76 5.04 0.84
C ASP A 61 22.89 4.04 -0.30
N LEU A 62 22.12 2.95 -0.27
CA LEU A 62 22.12 1.92 -1.32
C LEU A 62 21.72 2.49 -2.68
N VAL A 63 20.67 3.31 -2.73
CA VAL A 63 20.22 3.96 -3.97
C VAL A 63 21.26 4.96 -4.47
N SER A 64 21.85 5.76 -3.57
CA SER A 64 22.87 6.75 -3.95
C SER A 64 24.15 6.14 -4.52
N ARG A 65 24.52 4.92 -4.08
CA ARG A 65 25.65 4.15 -4.62
C ARG A 65 25.30 3.34 -5.87
N GLY A 66 24.04 3.33 -6.30
CA GLY A 66 23.57 2.51 -7.42
C GLY A 66 23.47 1.01 -7.09
N GLU A 67 23.55 0.64 -5.81
CA GLU A 67 23.42 -0.75 -5.34
C GLU A 67 21.95 -1.18 -5.22
N ALA A 68 21.01 -0.23 -5.23
CA ALA A 68 19.58 -0.51 -5.21
C ALA A 68 18.81 0.43 -6.13
N LYS A 69 17.64 -0.04 -6.58
CA LYS A 69 16.64 0.74 -7.31
C LYS A 69 15.34 0.74 -6.51
N ALA A 70 14.76 1.92 -6.27
CA ALA A 70 13.48 2.04 -5.59
C ALA A 70 12.33 2.16 -6.60
N ILE A 71 11.28 1.35 -6.40
CA ILE A 71 10.03 1.41 -7.17
C ILE A 71 8.89 1.63 -6.19
N TYR A 72 8.11 2.70 -6.38
CA TYR A 72 7.05 3.09 -5.48
C TYR A 72 5.74 3.30 -6.25
N VAL A 73 4.64 2.95 -5.60
CA VAL A 73 3.30 3.23 -6.11
C VAL A 73 2.44 3.87 -5.03
N TYR A 74 1.79 4.97 -5.38
CA TYR A 74 0.82 5.68 -4.55
C TYR A 74 -0.58 5.60 -5.17
N ARG A 75 -1.60 5.90 -4.36
CA ARG A 75 -3.01 5.83 -4.76
C ARG A 75 -3.78 6.93 -4.03
N ASP A 76 -4.93 7.35 -4.56
CA ASP A 76 -5.83 8.27 -3.85
C ASP A 76 -6.04 7.79 -2.42
N LEU A 77 -5.63 8.61 -1.45
CA LEU A 77 -5.62 8.23 -0.04
C LEU A 77 -7.04 7.86 0.43
N ARG A 78 -8.07 8.48 -0.12
CA ARG A 78 -9.47 8.17 0.21
C ARG A 78 -9.83 6.74 -0.18
N ASP A 79 -9.37 6.28 -1.35
CA ASP A 79 -9.53 4.89 -1.77
C ASP A 79 -8.66 3.92 -0.95
N VAL A 80 -7.47 4.34 -0.54
CA VAL A 80 -6.61 3.55 0.37
C VAL A 80 -7.32 3.30 1.69
N ILE A 81 -8.01 4.32 2.23
CA ILE A 81 -8.82 4.22 3.45
C ILE A 81 -9.98 3.25 3.27
N VAL A 82 -10.74 3.35 2.19
CA VAL A 82 -11.80 2.37 1.89
C VAL A 82 -11.22 0.95 1.75
N SER A 83 -10.07 0.81 1.09
CA SER A 83 -9.43 -0.48 0.89
C SER A 83 -8.97 -1.13 2.21
N ILE A 84 -8.45 -0.34 3.16
CA ILE A 84 -8.05 -0.87 4.47
C ILE A 84 -9.27 -1.18 5.34
N MET A 85 -10.33 -0.36 5.29
CA MET A 85 -11.60 -0.63 5.97
C MET A 85 -12.17 -1.98 5.53
N ASN A 86 -12.23 -2.23 4.22
CA ASN A 86 -12.73 -3.48 3.67
C ASN A 86 -11.82 -4.66 4.00
N LYS A 87 -10.49 -4.52 3.85
CA LYS A 87 -9.52 -5.59 4.15
C LYS A 87 -9.62 -6.03 5.61
N ASN A 88 -9.66 -5.07 6.54
CA ASN A 88 -9.61 -5.36 7.97
C ASN A 88 -10.99 -5.48 8.62
N LYS A 89 -12.07 -5.37 7.83
CA LYS A 89 -13.47 -5.33 8.31
C LYS A 89 -13.63 -4.34 9.47
N THR A 90 -13.10 -3.13 9.28
CA THR A 90 -13.00 -2.12 10.33
C THR A 90 -13.68 -0.81 9.93
N SER A 91 -14.10 -0.04 10.92
CA SER A 91 -14.78 1.24 10.70
C SER A 91 -13.79 2.35 10.35
N PHE A 92 -14.27 3.37 9.66
CA PHE A 92 -13.49 4.59 9.39
C PHE A 92 -12.89 5.17 10.67
N ARG A 93 -13.68 5.25 11.75
CA ARG A 93 -13.23 5.74 13.06
C ARG A 93 -11.99 4.99 13.56
N HIS A 94 -11.98 3.67 13.45
CA HIS A 94 -10.84 2.86 13.89
C HIS A 94 -9.58 3.12 13.05
N VAL A 95 -9.74 3.28 11.74
CA VAL A 95 -8.62 3.65 10.84
C VAL A 95 -8.05 5.02 11.20
N MET A 96 -8.90 5.99 11.54
CA MET A 96 -8.45 7.32 11.96
C MET A 96 -7.72 7.28 13.30
N GLN A 97 -8.24 6.53 14.27
CA GLN A 97 -7.66 6.43 15.61
C GLN A 97 -6.31 5.70 15.63
N SER A 98 -6.02 4.84 14.64
CA SER A 98 -4.73 4.16 14.55
C SER A 98 -3.59 5.03 14.02
N GLY A 99 -3.87 6.28 13.60
CA GLY A 99 -2.86 7.17 13.01
C GLY A 99 -2.45 6.76 11.59
N PHE A 100 -3.21 5.88 10.93
CA PHE A 100 -2.84 5.27 9.64
C PHE A 100 -2.53 6.28 8.53
N ILE A 101 -3.30 7.37 8.43
CA ILE A 101 -3.06 8.42 7.42
C ILE A 101 -1.70 9.08 7.63
N HIS A 102 -1.39 9.50 8.85
CA HIS A 102 -0.11 10.16 9.16
C HIS A 102 1.06 9.22 8.89
N SER A 103 0.94 7.95 9.31
CA SER A 103 1.95 6.93 9.04
C SER A 103 2.18 6.75 7.53
N ILE A 104 1.13 6.63 6.72
CA ILE A 104 1.29 6.48 5.27
C ILE A 104 1.95 7.71 4.62
N LEU A 105 1.56 8.92 5.01
CA LEU A 105 2.14 10.14 4.47
C LEU A 105 3.61 10.28 4.86
N GLN A 106 3.96 9.94 6.11
CA GLN A 106 5.35 9.90 6.54
C GLN A 106 6.18 8.87 5.75
N GLU A 107 5.63 7.67 5.50
CA GLU A 107 6.28 6.67 4.65
C GLU A 107 6.44 7.19 3.21
N TYR A 108 5.41 7.85 2.67
CA TYR A 108 5.47 8.49 1.37
C TYR A 108 6.65 9.48 1.29
N ASP A 109 6.76 10.38 2.26
CA ASP A 109 7.83 11.37 2.30
C ASP A 109 9.21 10.73 2.44
N ASN A 110 9.35 9.70 3.28
CA ASN A 110 10.61 8.99 3.46
C ASN A 110 11.10 8.32 2.17
N TRP A 111 10.21 7.64 1.45
CA TRP A 111 10.55 7.04 0.15
C TRP A 111 10.83 8.10 -0.93
N ASN A 112 10.14 9.24 -0.92
CA ASN A 112 10.32 10.29 -1.94
C ASN A 112 11.55 11.20 -1.68
N LYS A 113 12.27 11.03 -0.57
CA LYS A 113 13.59 11.65 -0.35
C LYS A 113 14.70 11.00 -1.16
N LEU A 114 14.46 9.82 -1.73
CA LEU A 114 15.44 9.13 -2.56
C LEU A 114 15.68 9.91 -3.85
N ASN A 115 16.96 10.04 -4.23
CA ASN A 115 17.38 10.78 -5.42
C ASN A 115 17.12 10.03 -6.75
N ASP A 116 16.98 8.71 -6.70
CA ASP A 116 16.64 7.86 -7.85
C ASP A 116 15.52 6.89 -7.46
N ILE A 117 14.30 7.19 -7.89
CA ILE A 117 13.09 6.42 -7.59
C ILE A 117 12.11 6.47 -8.75
N PHE A 118 11.58 5.30 -9.13
CA PHE A 118 10.45 5.21 -10.05
C PHE A 118 9.14 5.27 -9.26
N VAL A 119 8.35 6.33 -9.49
CA VAL A 119 7.08 6.56 -8.78
C VAL A 119 5.90 6.47 -9.75
N ALA A 120 4.94 5.61 -9.42
CA ALA A 120 3.73 5.41 -10.19
C ALA A 120 2.46 5.80 -9.44
N LYS A 121 1.50 6.35 -10.19
CA LYS A 121 0.12 6.58 -9.74
C LYS A 121 -0.71 5.33 -10.04
N TYR A 122 -1.34 4.74 -9.02
CA TYR A 122 -2.13 3.51 -9.14
C TYR A 122 -3.16 3.58 -10.27
N GLU A 123 -3.87 4.70 -10.38
CA GLU A 123 -4.90 4.91 -11.39
C GLU A 123 -4.35 4.83 -12.83
N ASN A 124 -3.11 5.29 -13.04
CA ASN A 124 -2.45 5.21 -14.34
C ASN A 124 -1.94 3.79 -14.61
N MET A 125 -1.32 3.16 -13.61
CA MET A 125 -0.80 1.80 -13.71
C MET A 125 -1.91 0.80 -14.09
N ILE A 126 -3.05 0.81 -13.39
CA ILE A 126 -4.10 -0.18 -13.67
C ILE A 126 -4.80 0.04 -15.00
N LYS A 127 -4.72 1.27 -15.56
CA LYS A 127 -5.29 1.60 -16.87
C LYS A 127 -4.46 1.00 -18.01
N ASP A 128 -3.15 0.91 -17.83
CA ASP A 128 -2.23 0.37 -18.83
C ASP A 128 -1.03 -0.32 -18.15
N LEU A 129 -1.25 -1.58 -17.73
CA LEU A 129 -0.22 -2.38 -17.09
C LEU A 129 0.94 -2.70 -18.03
N ALA A 130 0.71 -2.79 -19.35
CA ALA A 130 1.77 -3.10 -20.32
C ALA A 130 2.74 -1.92 -20.43
N GLN A 131 2.22 -0.71 -20.53
CA GLN A 131 3.03 0.51 -20.52
C GLN A 131 3.75 0.70 -19.20
N GLU A 132 3.13 0.35 -18.07
CA GLU A 132 3.80 0.39 -16.76
C GLU A 132 4.95 -0.63 -16.68
N THR A 133 4.74 -1.84 -17.19
CA THR A 133 5.77 -2.89 -17.29
C THR A 133 7.00 -2.40 -18.08
N LEU A 134 6.79 -1.73 -19.23
CA LEU A 134 7.88 -1.14 -20.01
C LEU A 134 8.64 -0.05 -19.26
N LYS A 135 7.94 0.80 -18.49
CA LYS A 135 8.59 1.84 -17.68
C LYS A 135 9.43 1.24 -16.57
N ILE A 136 8.92 0.21 -15.88
CA ILE A 136 9.68 -0.52 -14.86
C ILE A 136 10.94 -1.12 -15.48
N ALA A 137 10.81 -1.85 -16.60
CA ALA A 137 11.94 -2.47 -17.29
C ALA A 137 13.01 -1.44 -17.69
N LYS A 138 12.60 -0.33 -18.31
CA LYS A 138 13.50 0.78 -18.66
C LYS A 138 14.20 1.35 -17.42
N TYR A 139 13.48 1.54 -16.32
CA TYR A 139 14.03 2.11 -15.09
C TYR A 139 15.10 1.21 -14.44
N ILE A 140 14.88 -0.11 -14.44
CA ILE A 140 15.85 -1.07 -13.91
C ILE A 140 16.94 -1.46 -14.93
N GLY A 141 16.90 -0.91 -16.14
CA GLY A 141 17.91 -1.16 -17.18
C GLY A 141 17.81 -2.56 -17.81
N VAL A 142 16.61 -3.13 -17.90
CA VAL A 142 16.36 -4.41 -18.57
C VAL A 142 15.66 -4.16 -19.90
N ASP A 143 16.23 -4.69 -20.98
CA ASP A 143 15.62 -4.63 -22.30
C ASP A 143 14.35 -5.48 -22.33
N LEU A 144 13.22 -4.85 -22.64
CA LEU A 144 11.93 -5.50 -22.73
C LEU A 144 11.15 -4.95 -23.91
N ASP A 145 10.84 -5.80 -24.87
CA ASP A 145 10.01 -5.41 -26.01
C ASP A 145 8.52 -5.30 -25.63
N LYS A 146 7.76 -4.61 -26.48
CA LYS A 146 6.34 -4.35 -26.25
C LYS A 146 5.49 -5.63 -26.17
N SER A 147 5.80 -6.65 -26.96
CA SER A 147 5.06 -7.92 -26.96
C SER A 147 5.27 -8.66 -25.63
N SER A 148 6.53 -8.73 -25.18
CA SER A 148 6.89 -9.31 -23.88
C SER A 148 6.22 -8.55 -22.72
N ALA A 149 6.20 -7.22 -22.76
CA ALA A 149 5.51 -6.41 -21.76
C ALA A 149 4.00 -6.66 -21.71
N VAL A 150 3.33 -6.79 -22.86
CA VAL A 150 1.90 -7.16 -22.94
C VAL A 150 1.68 -8.56 -22.34
N LYS A 151 2.54 -9.52 -22.66
CA LYS A 151 2.44 -10.89 -22.12
C LYS A 151 2.60 -10.92 -20.60
N ILE A 152 3.58 -10.20 -20.06
CA ILE A 152 3.79 -10.06 -18.61
C ILE A 152 2.58 -9.40 -17.96
N ALA A 153 2.17 -8.22 -18.45
CA ALA A 153 1.03 -7.48 -17.91
C ALA A 153 -0.27 -8.30 -17.92
N GLY A 154 -0.50 -9.08 -18.98
CA GLY A 154 -1.65 -9.97 -19.12
C GLY A 154 -1.76 -11.02 -18.01
N LYS A 155 -0.64 -11.43 -17.39
CA LYS A 155 -0.65 -12.34 -16.24
C LYS A 155 -1.20 -11.67 -14.98
N TYR A 156 -1.07 -10.36 -14.84
CA TYR A 156 -1.32 -9.64 -13.58
C TYR A 156 -2.50 -8.67 -13.64
N THR A 157 -3.42 -8.88 -14.59
CA THR A 157 -4.69 -8.16 -14.60
C THR A 157 -5.52 -8.48 -13.34
N ILE A 158 -6.43 -7.58 -12.96
CA ILE A 158 -7.31 -7.78 -11.80
C ILE A 158 -8.06 -9.12 -11.90
N GLU A 159 -8.60 -9.44 -13.07
CA GLU A 159 -9.31 -10.70 -13.32
C GLU A 159 -8.42 -11.92 -13.04
N GLN A 160 -7.19 -11.92 -13.56
CA GLN A 160 -6.26 -13.03 -13.36
C GLN A 160 -5.80 -13.14 -11.91
N GLN A 161 -5.67 -12.03 -11.20
CA GLN A 161 -5.35 -12.03 -9.77
C GLN A 161 -6.52 -12.56 -8.92
N VAL A 162 -7.77 -12.19 -9.25
CA VAL A 162 -8.97 -12.74 -8.59
C VAL A 162 -9.07 -14.26 -8.79
N LYS A 163 -8.84 -14.74 -10.02
CA LYS A 163 -8.80 -16.19 -10.30
C LYS A 163 -7.77 -16.92 -9.43
N ARG A 164 -6.54 -16.37 -9.33
CA ARG A 164 -5.48 -16.94 -8.46
C ARG A 164 -5.89 -17.01 -7.00
N ILE A 165 -6.44 -15.91 -6.47
CA ILE A 165 -6.91 -15.84 -5.07
C ILE A 165 -7.96 -16.93 -4.81
N GLN A 166 -8.90 -17.11 -5.74
CA GLN A 166 -9.98 -18.09 -5.58
C GLN A 166 -9.51 -19.55 -5.72
N SER A 167 -8.47 -19.79 -6.53
CA SER A 167 -7.95 -21.15 -6.75
C SER A 167 -6.92 -21.63 -5.74
N PHE A 168 -6.33 -20.71 -4.95
CA PHE A 168 -5.23 -21.05 -4.04
C PHE A 168 -5.74 -21.59 -2.70
N ASP A 169 -5.22 -22.73 -2.25
CA ASP A 169 -5.53 -23.30 -0.93
C ASP A 169 -4.64 -22.67 0.15
N TYR A 170 -5.18 -21.61 0.78
CA TYR A 170 -4.52 -20.88 1.86
C TYR A 170 -4.39 -21.66 3.18
N ASN A 171 -5.10 -22.77 3.35
CA ASN A 171 -5.00 -23.58 4.55
C ASN A 171 -3.83 -24.57 4.45
N THR A 172 -3.62 -25.12 3.25
CA THR A 172 -2.57 -26.11 3.00
C THR A 172 -1.23 -25.48 2.62
N TYR A 173 -1.23 -24.47 1.72
CA TYR A 173 0.00 -23.91 1.14
C TYR A 173 0.26 -22.45 1.54
N GLY A 174 -0.64 -21.84 2.30
CA GLY A 174 -0.50 -20.47 2.74
C GLY A 174 0.61 -20.29 3.77
N VAL A 175 1.44 -19.26 3.60
CA VAL A 175 2.42 -18.83 4.59
C VAL A 175 1.79 -17.76 5.47
N ARG A 176 1.97 -17.85 6.79
CA ARG A 176 1.39 -16.89 7.74
C ARG A 176 2.24 -15.61 7.81
N ALA A 177 1.63 -14.46 7.54
CA ALA A 177 2.18 -13.13 7.84
C ALA A 177 1.16 -12.30 8.62
N GLY A 178 1.48 -12.03 9.89
CA GLY A 178 0.56 -11.36 10.81
C GLY A 178 -0.73 -12.16 11.02
N LYS A 179 -1.86 -11.59 10.60
CA LYS A 179 -3.21 -12.18 10.77
C LYS A 179 -3.69 -12.98 9.56
N ASN A 180 -2.99 -12.93 8.43
CA ASN A 180 -3.45 -13.55 7.18
C ASN A 180 -2.45 -14.62 6.72
N ASN A 181 -2.98 -15.66 6.06
CA ASN A 181 -2.18 -16.52 5.22
C ASN A 181 -2.09 -15.90 3.82
N TYR A 182 -0.93 -16.04 3.18
CA TYR A 182 -0.72 -15.55 1.82
C TYR A 182 0.00 -16.60 0.96
N ASP A 183 -0.20 -16.50 -0.34
CA ASP A 183 0.50 -17.24 -1.38
C ASP A 183 1.94 -16.72 -1.46
N PRO A 184 2.97 -17.52 -1.13
CA PRO A 184 4.35 -17.07 -1.09
C PRO A 184 4.90 -16.63 -2.46
N ASP A 185 4.36 -17.14 -3.55
CA ASP A 185 4.85 -16.84 -4.91
C ASP A 185 4.29 -15.52 -5.43
N PHE A 186 3.01 -15.27 -5.14
CA PHE A 186 2.28 -14.10 -5.66
C PHE A 186 2.03 -13.00 -4.62
N LEU A 187 2.28 -13.25 -3.33
CA LEU A 187 2.01 -12.34 -2.21
C LEU A 187 0.54 -11.90 -2.10
N LEU A 188 -0.37 -12.78 -2.49
CA LEU A 188 -1.82 -12.60 -2.44
C LEU A 188 -2.39 -13.32 -1.22
N HIS A 189 -3.45 -12.77 -0.64
CA HIS A 189 -4.23 -13.42 0.42
C HIS A 189 -5.72 -13.47 -0.01
N ASP A 190 -6.52 -14.28 0.66
CA ASP A 190 -7.94 -14.55 0.35
C ASP A 190 -8.81 -13.29 0.11
N ASN A 191 -8.51 -12.19 0.80
CA ASN A 191 -9.20 -10.90 0.66
C ASN A 191 -8.30 -9.78 0.07
N HIS A 192 -7.31 -10.13 -0.76
CA HIS A 192 -6.33 -9.16 -1.25
C HIS A 192 -6.95 -8.04 -2.10
N ILE A 193 -7.83 -8.44 -3.02
CA ILE A 193 -8.54 -7.57 -3.94
C ILE A 193 -10.01 -7.51 -3.50
N PHE A 194 -10.48 -6.31 -3.17
CA PHE A 194 -11.90 -6.09 -2.91
C PHE A 194 -12.68 -5.86 -4.21
N SER A 195 -12.30 -4.85 -4.98
CA SER A 195 -12.90 -4.58 -6.30
C SER A 195 -11.88 -4.20 -7.38
N GLY A 196 -10.70 -3.69 -7.00
CA GLY A 196 -9.72 -3.15 -7.93
C GLY A 196 -10.11 -1.83 -8.59
N ASN A 197 -11.31 -1.31 -8.34
CA ASN A 197 -11.81 -0.07 -8.93
C ASN A 197 -11.22 1.17 -8.24
N THR A 198 -11.22 2.31 -8.95
CA THR A 198 -10.85 3.63 -8.43
C THR A 198 -12.09 4.43 -8.02
N LYS A 199 -11.91 5.44 -7.16
CA LYS A 199 -12.96 6.36 -6.70
C LYS A 199 -14.11 5.68 -5.93
N GLN A 200 -13.85 4.54 -5.30
CA GLN A 200 -14.81 3.85 -4.44
C GLN A 200 -15.19 4.69 -3.22
N TRP A 201 -14.26 5.53 -2.76
CA TRP A 201 -14.49 6.47 -1.69
C TRP A 201 -15.68 7.41 -1.91
N ILE A 202 -16.09 7.65 -3.15
CA ILE A 202 -17.24 8.50 -3.46
C ILE A 202 -18.54 7.93 -2.91
N THR A 203 -18.71 6.61 -2.98
CA THR A 203 -19.94 5.91 -2.55
C THR A 203 -19.81 5.29 -1.17
N MET A 204 -18.58 5.03 -0.72
CA MET A 204 -18.31 4.31 0.54
C MET A 204 -18.09 5.22 1.74
N LEU A 205 -17.72 6.49 1.53
CA LEU A 205 -17.48 7.45 2.60
C LEU A 205 -18.54 8.54 2.61
N SER A 206 -18.98 8.93 3.80
CA SER A 206 -19.85 10.09 3.98
C SER A 206 -19.10 11.40 3.66
N PRO A 207 -19.83 12.50 3.36
CA PRO A 207 -19.20 13.81 3.14
C PRO A 207 -18.28 14.26 4.28
N PHE A 208 -18.63 13.96 5.53
CA PHE A 208 -17.80 14.29 6.70
C PHE A 208 -16.51 13.48 6.75
N GLU A 209 -16.56 12.18 6.46
CA GLU A 209 -15.37 11.33 6.44
C GLU A 209 -14.41 11.75 5.32
N ILE A 210 -14.95 12.05 4.13
CA ILE A 210 -14.18 12.62 3.01
C ILE A 210 -13.54 13.95 3.46
N GLY A 211 -14.33 14.82 4.09
CA GLY A 211 -13.85 16.13 4.54
C GLY A 211 -12.72 16.02 5.57
N LEU A 212 -12.78 15.05 6.48
CA LEU A 212 -11.74 14.80 7.46
C LEU A 212 -10.43 14.32 6.81
N ILE A 213 -10.51 13.36 5.88
CA ILE A 213 -9.33 12.89 5.11
C ILE A 213 -8.72 14.06 4.33
N GLU A 214 -9.56 14.84 3.65
CA GLU A 214 -9.11 15.96 2.83
C GLU A 214 -8.53 17.13 3.63
N ASP A 215 -8.89 17.30 4.90
CA ASP A 215 -8.23 18.30 5.76
C ASP A 215 -6.82 17.84 6.14
N ILE A 216 -6.69 16.58 6.58
CA ILE A 216 -5.42 16.01 7.04
C ILE A 216 -4.41 15.89 5.89
N ALA A 217 -4.87 15.43 4.72
CA ALA A 217 -4.02 15.14 3.57
C ALA A 217 -4.11 16.21 2.47
N TYR A 218 -4.59 17.42 2.77
CA TYR A 218 -4.88 18.44 1.75
C TYR A 218 -3.71 18.71 0.81
N GLY A 219 -2.54 19.06 1.39
CA GLY A 219 -1.36 19.43 0.61
C GLY A 219 -0.92 18.29 -0.32
N TRP A 220 -0.86 17.07 0.22
CA TRP A 220 -0.51 15.88 -0.55
C TRP A 220 -1.52 15.58 -1.67
N LEU A 221 -2.83 15.69 -1.40
CA LEU A 221 -3.87 15.45 -2.41
C LEU A 221 -3.78 16.47 -3.56
N VAL A 222 -3.58 17.74 -3.25
CA VAL A 222 -3.39 18.80 -4.27
C VAL A 222 -2.11 18.55 -5.07
N GLU A 223 -0.99 18.28 -4.39
CA GLU A 223 0.30 17.99 -5.03
C GLU A 223 0.20 16.80 -6.01
N LYS A 224 -0.60 15.77 -5.68
CA LYS A 224 -0.78 14.56 -6.50
C LYS A 224 -1.92 14.65 -7.52
N ASP A 225 -2.43 15.85 -7.74
CA ASP A 225 -3.51 16.13 -8.69
C ASP A 225 -4.74 15.25 -8.39
N TYR A 226 -5.12 15.17 -7.12
CA TYR A 226 -6.38 14.60 -6.69
C TYR A 226 -7.36 15.73 -6.37
N HIS A 227 -8.48 15.74 -7.09
CA HIS A 227 -9.52 16.74 -6.87
C HIS A 227 -10.09 16.65 -5.44
N ILE A 228 -10.16 17.80 -4.77
CA ILE A 228 -10.74 17.99 -3.44
C ILE A 228 -12.25 18.16 -3.59
N LYS A 229 -13.02 17.25 -3.00
CA LYS A 229 -14.47 17.17 -3.18
C LYS A 229 -15.22 18.07 -2.20
N GLN A 230 -14.74 18.18 -0.97
CA GLN A 230 -15.44 18.92 0.07
C GLN A 230 -14.96 20.36 0.14
N THR A 231 -15.88 21.28 0.43
CA THR A 231 -15.53 22.68 0.66
C THR A 231 -14.71 22.81 1.94
N TRP A 232 -13.92 23.88 2.05
CA TRP A 232 -13.12 24.13 3.25
C TRP A 232 -13.97 24.17 4.54
N ILE A 233 -15.21 24.66 4.46
CA ILE A 233 -16.15 24.70 5.59
C ILE A 233 -16.47 23.28 6.08
N ILE A 234 -16.85 22.38 5.16
CA ILE A 234 -17.19 20.99 5.52
C ILE A 234 -15.99 20.27 6.14
N ARG A 235 -14.78 20.51 5.62
CA ARG A 235 -13.54 19.94 6.18
C ARG A 235 -13.29 20.40 7.61
N LYS A 236 -13.44 21.70 7.89
CA LYS A 236 -13.28 22.23 9.25
C LYS A 236 -14.35 21.72 10.21
N ILE A 237 -15.61 21.63 9.77
CA ILE A 237 -16.67 21.02 10.58
C ILE A 237 -16.35 19.54 10.88
N ALA A 238 -15.85 18.79 9.90
CA ALA A 238 -15.49 17.39 10.09
C ALA A 238 -14.38 17.22 11.15
N VAL A 239 -13.34 18.06 11.10
CA VAL A 239 -12.25 18.06 12.11
C VAL A 239 -12.77 18.40 13.50
N LEU A 240 -13.58 19.46 13.63
CA LEU A 240 -14.15 19.87 14.92
C LEU A 240 -15.05 18.76 15.50
N SER A 241 -15.89 18.16 14.65
CA SER A 241 -16.78 17.06 15.04
C SER A 241 -15.99 15.82 15.49
N TYR A 242 -14.94 15.47 14.76
CA TYR A 242 -14.05 14.36 15.12
C TYR A 242 -13.30 14.61 16.43
N GLY A 243 -12.82 15.85 16.64
CA GLY A 243 -12.19 16.28 17.88
C GLY A 243 -13.13 16.12 19.07
N LEU A 244 -14.33 16.71 19.00
CA LEU A 244 -15.34 16.63 20.07
C LEU A 244 -15.66 15.18 20.41
N ILE A 245 -15.93 14.32 19.42
CA ILE A 245 -16.25 12.91 19.65
C ILE A 245 -15.12 12.16 20.38
N ASN A 246 -13.86 12.47 20.07
CA ASN A 246 -12.73 11.80 20.72
C ASN A 246 -12.36 12.41 22.08
N PHE A 247 -12.60 13.70 22.31
CA PHE A 247 -12.40 14.33 23.62
C PHE A 247 -13.47 13.95 24.65
N TYR A 248 -14.69 13.59 24.24
CA TYR A 248 -15.73 13.11 25.16
C TYR A 248 -15.64 11.62 25.50
N HIS A 249 -14.84 10.84 24.76
CA HIS A 249 -14.71 9.39 24.99
C HIS A 249 -13.84 8.96 26.21
N PRO A 250 -12.84 9.72 26.72
CA PRO A 250 -12.13 9.37 27.95
C PRO A 250 -13.03 9.47 29.18
N LEU A 251 -14.04 10.35 29.18
CA LEU A 251 -15.00 10.50 30.27
C LEU A 251 -15.96 9.31 30.36
N GLY A 252 -16.37 8.72 29.23
CA GLY A 252 -17.22 7.51 29.21
C GLY A 252 -16.52 6.25 29.75
N TYR A 253 -15.20 6.14 29.56
CA TYR A 253 -14.42 5.02 30.12
C TYR A 253 -14.23 5.15 31.64
N TYR A 254 -14.07 6.37 32.15
CA TYR A 254 -14.09 6.63 33.60
C TYR A 254 -15.49 6.44 34.21
N PHE A 255 -16.56 6.82 33.51
CA PHE A 255 -17.93 6.66 34.00
C PHE A 255 -18.35 5.19 34.13
N LYS A 256 -18.01 4.32 33.15
CA LYS A 256 -18.25 2.86 33.27
C LYS A 256 -17.49 2.23 34.45
N ARG A 257 -16.31 2.74 34.78
CA ARG A 257 -15.50 2.26 35.91
C ARG A 257 -16.00 2.76 37.26
N ILE A 258 -16.64 3.92 37.31
CA ILE A 258 -17.28 4.49 38.51
C ILE A 258 -18.64 3.82 38.77
N VAL A 259 -19.49 3.68 37.75
CA VAL A 259 -20.81 3.02 37.88
C VAL A 259 -20.67 1.52 38.17
N GLY A 260 -19.69 0.84 37.57
CA GLY A 260 -19.40 -0.57 37.88
C GLY A 260 -18.87 -0.83 39.29
N ARG A 261 -18.34 0.20 39.99
CA ARG A 261 -17.95 0.11 41.41
C ARG A 261 -19.10 0.44 42.36
N LEU A 262 -20.06 1.25 41.92
CA LEU A 262 -21.25 1.60 42.71
C LEU A 262 -22.34 0.51 42.68
N MET A 263 -22.39 -0.33 41.65
CA MET A 263 -23.34 -1.45 41.56
C MET A 263 -22.82 -2.78 42.15
N LYS A 264 -21.65 -2.78 42.82
CA LYS A 264 -21.06 -3.95 43.51
C LYS A 264 -21.00 -3.77 45.03
N ARG A 265 -21.77 -2.84 45.58
CA ARG A 265 -22.09 -2.70 47.01
C ARG A 265 -23.59 -2.76 47.16
#